data_AF-A0A1Y1ZQH2-F1
#
_entry.id   AF-A0A1Y1ZQH2-F1
#
_cell.length_a   1.000
_cell.length_b   1.000
_cell.length_c   1.000
_cell.angle_alpha   90.00
_cell.angle_beta   90.00
_cell.angle_gamma   90.00
#
_symmetry.space_group_name_H-M   'P 1'
#
loop_
_entity.id
_entity.type
_entity.pdbx_description
1 polymer ?
#
loop_
_entity_poly.entity_id
_entity_poly.type
_entity_poly.pdbx_seq_one_letter_code
_entity_poly.pdbx_strand_id
1 'polypeptide(L)'
;YIPPVENVFKIFSFIDLEKVKVVIVGDEPYDNENEISDIAIATKKTNILPPKLLRNIYTNLENHVKAYKPISNHHLDRWLDKGIFLCNFCFTRPRFQSTPKSYYLLWEPFINNLVEYISNDHPVVFILFDSIDSSLRKSINESKCSVVTIPHP
;
A
#
# COMPACT_ATOMS: atom_id res chain seq x y z
N TYR A 1 16.85 -9.12 3.31
CA TYR A 1 15.73 -8.18 3.15
C TYR A 1 14.54 -8.94 2.64
N ILE A 2 13.34 -8.43 2.90
CA ILE A 2 12.09 -8.93 2.34
C ILE A 2 11.34 -7.76 1.69
N PRO A 3 10.57 -8.01 0.62
CA PRO A 3 10.43 -9.29 -0.09
C PRO A 3 11.71 -9.68 -0.88
N PRO A 4 11.77 -10.86 -1.52
CA PRO A 4 12.80 -11.18 -2.52
C PRO A 4 12.93 -10.07 -3.57
N VAL A 5 14.13 -9.86 -4.12
CA VAL A 5 14.45 -8.71 -4.97
C VAL A 5 13.54 -8.61 -6.20
N GLU A 6 13.18 -9.75 -6.78
CA GLU A 6 12.28 -9.89 -7.91
C GLU A 6 10.84 -9.43 -7.61
N ASN A 7 10.45 -9.38 -6.33
CA ASN A 7 9.12 -8.96 -5.90
C ASN A 7 9.06 -7.50 -5.46
N VAL A 8 10.20 -6.82 -5.26
CA VAL A 8 10.25 -5.44 -4.73
C VAL A 8 9.42 -4.49 -5.58
N PHE A 9 9.56 -4.55 -6.91
CA PHE A 9 8.84 -3.69 -7.85
C PHE A 9 7.78 -4.44 -8.66
N LYS A 10 7.44 -5.66 -8.26
CA LYS A 10 6.47 -6.48 -8.98
C LYS A 10 5.08 -5.87 -9.00
N ILE A 11 4.75 -5.02 -8.03
CA ILE A 11 3.49 -4.27 -8.00
C ILE A 11 3.20 -3.53 -9.32
N PHE A 12 4.23 -2.96 -9.96
CA PHE A 12 4.09 -2.21 -11.22
C PHE A 12 3.80 -3.11 -12.43
N SER A 13 3.99 -4.43 -12.31
CA SER A 13 3.59 -5.38 -13.36
C SER A 13 2.09 -5.70 -13.36
N PHE A 14 1.39 -5.38 -12.28
CA PHE A 14 -0.05 -5.66 -12.12
C PHE A 14 -0.95 -4.48 -12.52
N ILE A 15 -0.41 -3.26 -12.60
CA ILE A 15 -1.21 -2.05 -12.81
C ILE A 15 -0.39 -0.98 -13.52
N ASP A 16 -0.96 -0.47 -14.62
CA ASP A 16 -0.42 0.71 -15.31
C ASP A 16 -0.73 1.95 -14.48
N LEU A 17 0.27 2.80 -14.24
CA LEU A 17 0.10 3.99 -13.39
C LEU A 17 -0.98 4.95 -13.92
N GLU A 18 -1.14 5.06 -15.24
CA GLU A 18 -2.17 5.88 -15.90
C GLU A 18 -3.62 5.41 -15.63
N LYS A 19 -3.81 4.18 -15.14
CA LYS A 19 -5.13 3.60 -14.82
C LYS A 19 -5.48 3.70 -13.34
N VAL A 20 -4.60 4.28 -12.54
CA VAL A 20 -4.78 4.41 -11.09
C VAL A 20 -5.93 5.37 -10.81
N LYS A 21 -6.73 5.03 -9.80
CA LYS A 21 -7.86 5.85 -9.33
C LYS A 21 -7.72 6.13 -7.84
N VAL A 22 -7.18 5.16 -7.12
CA VAL A 22 -6.94 5.24 -5.68
C VAL A 22 -5.53 4.73 -5.39
N VAL A 23 -4.79 5.44 -4.55
CA VAL A 23 -3.51 5.00 -4.02
C VAL A 23 -3.66 4.79 -2.52
N ILE A 24 -3.31 3.61 -2.02
CA ILE A 24 -3.24 3.33 -0.58
C ILE A 24 -1.78 3.01 -0.25
N VAL A 25 -1.21 3.79 0.65
CA VAL A 25 0.20 3.64 1.05
C VAL A 25 0.27 3.02 2.44
N GLY A 26 0.78 1.80 2.52
CA GLY A 26 1.16 1.14 3.77
C GLY A 26 2.52 1.59 4.28
N ASP A 27 2.96 1.03 5.40
CA ASP A 27 4.19 1.44 6.06
C ASP A 27 5.42 0.71 5.47
N GLU A 28 5.51 -0.60 5.70
CA GLU A 28 6.58 -1.47 5.24
C GLU A 28 6.07 -2.91 5.03
N PRO A 29 6.86 -3.82 4.42
CA PRO A 29 6.42 -5.20 4.24
C PRO A 29 6.19 -5.91 5.58
N TYR A 30 5.29 -6.90 5.59
CA TYR A 30 5.08 -7.76 6.77
C TYR A 30 6.36 -8.52 7.13
N ASP A 31 6.55 -8.75 8.44
CA ASP A 31 7.72 -9.46 8.98
C ASP A 31 7.56 -10.99 8.92
N ASN A 32 6.33 -11.48 9.04
CA ASN A 32 6.01 -12.90 9.03
C ASN A 32 6.09 -13.50 7.62
N GLU A 33 6.83 -14.59 7.46
CA GLU A 33 7.11 -15.24 6.17
C GLU A 33 5.85 -15.69 5.40
N ASN A 34 4.79 -16.02 6.14
CA ASN A 34 3.51 -16.43 5.56
C ASN A 34 2.70 -15.23 5.04
N GLU A 35 3.04 -14.02 5.46
CA GLU A 35 2.35 -12.78 5.10
C GLU A 35 3.09 -12.00 4.01
N ILE A 36 4.38 -12.29 3.76
CA ILE A 36 5.17 -11.62 2.72
C ILE A 36 4.48 -11.74 1.35
N SER A 37 4.07 -10.61 0.79
CA SER A 37 3.37 -10.55 -0.49
C SER A 37 4.17 -9.73 -1.51
N ASP A 38 3.83 -9.91 -2.79
CA ASP A 38 4.24 -9.03 -3.89
C ASP A 38 3.34 -7.80 -4.06
N ILE A 39 2.30 -7.69 -3.21
CA ILE A 39 1.37 -6.56 -3.16
C ILE A 39 1.34 -6.07 -1.70
N ALA A 40 1.51 -4.76 -1.49
CA ALA A 40 1.42 -4.18 -0.15
C ALA A 40 0.04 -4.41 0.47
N ILE A 41 -0.03 -4.54 1.81
CA ILE A 41 -1.26 -4.76 2.59
C ILE A 41 -1.93 -6.15 2.35
N ALA A 42 -1.64 -6.79 1.21
CA ALA A 42 -2.08 -8.11 0.86
C ALA A 42 -1.17 -9.22 1.45
N THR A 43 -1.60 -10.47 1.31
CA THR A 43 -0.79 -11.66 1.63
C THR A 43 -0.75 -12.65 0.49
N LYS A 44 0.13 -13.67 0.58
CA LYS A 44 0.15 -14.77 -0.40
C LYS A 44 -1.22 -15.45 -0.44
N LYS A 45 -1.63 -15.91 -1.63
CA LYS A 45 -2.91 -16.61 -1.86
C LYS A 45 -3.15 -17.83 -0.96
N THR A 46 -2.07 -18.44 -0.44
CA THR A 46 -2.12 -19.61 0.44
C THR A 46 -2.32 -19.26 1.91
N ASN A 47 -2.26 -17.97 2.28
CA ASN A 47 -2.40 -17.55 3.66
C ASN A 47 -3.87 -17.60 4.08
N ILE A 48 -4.16 -18.29 5.18
CA ILE A 48 -5.53 -18.56 5.63
C ILE A 48 -6.11 -17.36 6.38
N LEU A 49 -5.30 -16.68 7.17
CA LEU A 49 -5.73 -15.59 8.05
C LEU A 49 -5.18 -14.25 7.56
N PRO A 50 -6.02 -13.20 7.46
CA PRO A 50 -5.52 -11.87 7.11
C PRO A 50 -4.69 -11.30 8.27
N PRO A 51 -3.60 -10.58 7.97
CA PRO A 51 -2.85 -9.79 8.93
C PRO A 51 -3.76 -8.76 9.61
N LYS A 52 -3.32 -8.23 10.76
CA LYS A 52 -4.11 -7.29 11.56
C LYS A 52 -4.63 -6.10 10.74
N LEU A 53 -3.75 -5.47 9.94
CA LEU A 53 -4.10 -4.34 9.09
C LEU A 53 -5.22 -4.68 8.10
N LEU A 54 -5.05 -5.75 7.32
CA LEU A 54 -6.04 -6.17 6.33
C LEU A 54 -7.36 -6.60 6.99
N ARG A 55 -7.29 -7.26 8.15
CA ARG A 55 -8.48 -7.60 8.94
C ARG A 55 -9.26 -6.35 9.33
N ASN A 56 -8.58 -5.31 9.80
CA ASN A 56 -9.20 -4.04 10.17
C ASN A 56 -9.85 -3.36 8.96
N ILE A 57 -9.18 -3.38 7.80
CA ILE A 57 -9.73 -2.89 6.53
C ILE A 57 -11.01 -3.65 6.16
N TYR A 58 -11.01 -4.99 6.24
CA TYR A 58 -12.20 -5.79 5.97
C TYR A 58 -13.34 -5.49 6.94
N THR A 59 -13.08 -5.41 8.26
CA THR A 59 -14.11 -5.06 9.24
C THR A 59 -14.71 -3.69 8.95
N ASN A 60 -13.90 -2.70 8.56
CA ASN A 60 -14.41 -1.39 8.17
C ASN A 60 -15.31 -1.47 6.92
N LEU A 61 -14.86 -2.19 5.88
CA LEU A 61 -15.64 -2.37 4.66
C LEU A 61 -16.95 -3.12 4.91
N GLU A 62 -16.96 -4.17 5.73
CA GLU A 62 -18.18 -4.91 6.10
C GLU A 62 -19.19 -4.04 6.83
N ASN A 63 -18.73 -3.13 7.70
CA ASN A 63 -19.60 -2.24 8.47
C ASN A 63 -20.21 -1.12 7.62
N HIS A 64 -19.52 -0.66 6.57
CA HIS A 64 -19.92 0.53 5.81
C HIS A 64 -20.41 0.25 4.39
N VAL A 65 -20.02 -0.88 3.79
CA VAL A 65 -20.35 -1.24 2.42
C VAL A 65 -21.30 -2.44 2.42
N LYS A 66 -22.59 -2.17 2.17
CA LYS A 66 -23.61 -3.23 2.09
C LYS A 66 -23.20 -4.29 1.07
N ALA A 67 -23.35 -5.56 1.45
CA ALA A 67 -22.99 -6.73 0.64
C ALA A 67 -21.50 -6.91 0.31
N TYR A 68 -20.60 -6.15 0.95
CA TYR A 68 -19.18 -6.46 0.88
C TYR A 68 -18.89 -7.85 1.45
N LYS A 69 -17.99 -8.57 0.80
CA LYS A 69 -17.45 -9.85 1.27
C LYS A 69 -15.94 -9.81 1.16
N PRO A 70 -15.19 -10.14 2.22
CA PRO A 70 -13.74 -10.24 2.17
C PRO A 70 -13.25 -11.16 1.04
N ILE A 71 -12.11 -10.80 0.44
CA ILE A 71 -11.46 -11.66 -0.56
C ILE A 71 -10.85 -12.86 0.18
N SER A 72 -11.28 -14.07 -0.16
CA SER A 72 -10.94 -15.29 0.59
C SER A 72 -9.45 -15.62 0.64
N ASN A 73 -8.68 -15.23 -0.39
CA ASN A 73 -7.25 -15.52 -0.51
C ASN A 73 -6.35 -14.35 -0.10
N HIS A 74 -6.93 -13.20 0.30
CA HIS A 74 -6.22 -12.03 0.83
C HIS A 74 -5.11 -11.44 -0.07
N HIS A 75 -5.03 -11.80 -1.36
CA HIS A 75 -3.96 -11.36 -2.27
C HIS A 75 -4.25 -10.02 -2.96
N LEU A 76 -5.50 -9.55 -2.92
CA LEU A 76 -5.96 -8.23 -3.41
C LEU A 76 -5.63 -7.90 -4.88
N ASP A 77 -5.24 -8.87 -5.70
CA ASP A 77 -5.05 -8.72 -7.16
C ASP A 77 -6.27 -8.06 -7.84
N ARG A 78 -7.48 -8.46 -7.44
CA ARG A 78 -8.73 -7.86 -7.93
C ARG A 78 -8.89 -6.37 -7.64
N TRP A 79 -8.20 -5.82 -6.63
CA TRP A 79 -8.23 -4.39 -6.33
C TRP A 79 -7.35 -3.62 -7.32
N LEU A 80 -6.19 -4.18 -7.67
CA LEU A 80 -5.29 -3.64 -8.70
C LEU A 80 -6.02 -3.56 -10.05
N ASP A 81 -6.74 -4.62 -10.43
CA ASP A 81 -7.57 -4.65 -11.65
C ASP A 81 -8.61 -3.52 -11.73
N LYS A 82 -8.99 -2.94 -10.58
CA LYS A 82 -9.97 -1.84 -10.49
C LYS A 82 -9.34 -0.46 -10.42
N GLY A 83 -8.01 -0.37 -10.43
CA GLY A 83 -7.27 0.88 -10.34
C GLY A 83 -6.92 1.30 -8.91
N ILE A 84 -6.97 0.37 -7.94
CA ILE A 84 -6.55 0.63 -6.55
C ILE A 84 -5.09 0.21 -6.42
N PHE A 85 -4.17 1.16 -6.50
CA PHE A 85 -2.73 0.93 -6.33
C PHE A 85 -2.37 0.78 -4.86
N LEU A 86 -1.75 -0.35 -4.50
CA LEU A 86 -1.35 -0.69 -3.13
C LEU A 86 0.17 -0.76 -3.04
N CYS A 87 0.80 0.19 -2.36
CA CYS A 87 2.25 0.20 -2.13
C CYS A 87 2.59 0.44 -0.66
N ASN A 88 3.86 0.28 -0.29
CA ASN A 88 4.37 0.65 1.03
C ASN A 88 5.26 1.88 0.90
N PHE A 89 5.40 2.65 1.99
CA PHE A 89 6.40 3.71 2.08
C PHE A 89 7.80 3.14 1.90
N CYS A 90 8.13 2.10 2.68
CA CYS A 90 9.33 1.29 2.49
C CYS A 90 8.99 0.07 1.62
N PHE A 91 9.62 -0.08 0.46
CA PHE A 91 9.37 -1.23 -0.42
C PHE A 91 10.08 -2.50 0.04
N THR A 92 11.05 -2.38 0.93
CA THR A 92 11.76 -3.51 1.55
C THR A 92 11.86 -3.30 3.06
N ARG A 93 12.27 -4.35 3.79
CA ARG A 93 12.72 -4.24 5.19
C ARG A 93 13.79 -5.26 5.54
N PRO A 94 14.61 -5.03 6.57
CA PRO A 94 15.46 -6.06 7.18
C PRO A 94 14.62 -7.22 7.73
N ARG A 95 15.16 -8.44 7.70
CA ARG A 95 14.47 -9.64 8.22
C ARG A 95 14.73 -9.78 9.72
N PHE A 96 13.71 -10.14 10.50
CA PHE A 96 13.78 -10.40 11.95
C PHE A 96 14.33 -9.23 12.80
N GLN A 97 14.27 -8.00 12.29
CA GLN A 97 14.63 -6.79 13.02
C GLN A 97 13.50 -5.77 12.89
N SER A 98 13.36 -4.90 13.88
CA SER A 98 12.57 -3.69 13.71
C SER A 98 13.25 -2.79 12.68
N THR A 99 12.46 -2.18 11.81
CA THR A 99 12.99 -1.29 10.79
C THR A 99 13.37 0.05 11.45
N PRO A 100 14.65 0.44 11.41
CA PRO A 100 15.08 1.70 12.01
C PRO A 100 14.50 2.86 11.21
N LYS A 101 14.19 3.98 11.88
CA LYS A 101 13.66 5.19 11.21
C LYS A 101 14.55 5.69 10.07
N SER A 102 15.87 5.53 10.19
CA SER A 102 16.81 5.89 9.11
C SER A 102 16.60 5.09 7.82
N TYR A 103 15.96 3.93 7.89
CA TYR A 103 15.63 3.12 6.73
C TYR A 103 14.56 3.77 5.85
N TYR A 104 13.63 4.52 6.46
CA TYR A 104 12.61 5.29 5.74
C TYR A 104 13.25 6.33 4.83
N LEU A 105 14.34 6.97 5.28
CA LEU A 105 15.08 7.95 4.49
C LEU A 105 15.66 7.39 3.19
N LEU A 106 15.85 6.06 3.10
CA LEU A 106 16.32 5.41 1.87
C LEU A 106 15.22 5.34 0.81
N TRP A 107 13.97 5.16 1.25
CA TRP A 107 12.81 5.01 0.36
C TRP A 107 12.04 6.31 0.16
N GLU A 108 12.16 7.26 1.07
CA GLU A 108 11.45 8.54 1.06
C GLU A 108 11.58 9.29 -0.28
N PRO A 109 12.79 9.44 -0.89
CA PRO A 109 12.89 10.10 -2.20
C PRO A 109 12.13 9.36 -3.31
N PHE A 110 12.13 8.03 -3.27
CA PHE A 110 11.46 7.21 -4.28
C PHE A 110 9.94 7.34 -4.18
N ILE A 111 9.39 7.12 -2.98
CA ILE A 111 7.93 7.16 -2.79
C ILE A 111 7.38 8.58 -3.01
N ASN A 112 8.11 9.63 -2.61
CA ASN A 112 7.71 11.02 -2.86
C ASN A 112 7.65 11.32 -4.36
N ASN A 113 8.68 10.94 -5.12
CA ASN A 113 8.67 11.11 -6.57
C ASN A 113 7.55 10.28 -7.24
N LEU A 114 7.25 9.10 -6.73
CA LEU A 114 6.19 8.25 -7.27
C LEU A 114 4.80 8.87 -7.08
N VAL A 115 4.48 9.34 -5.87
CA VAL A 115 3.17 9.97 -5.62
C VAL A 115 3.04 11.32 -6.32
N GLU A 116 4.15 12.07 -6.44
CA GLU A 116 4.20 13.31 -7.22
C GLU A 116 3.91 13.03 -8.69
N TYR A 117 4.59 12.05 -9.29
CA TYR A 117 4.38 11.64 -10.67
C TYR A 117 2.92 11.27 -10.94
N ILE A 118 2.35 10.38 -10.12
CA ILE A 118 0.94 9.94 -10.25
C ILE A 118 -0.01 11.14 -10.10
N SER A 119 0.19 11.98 -9.09
CA SER A 119 -0.72 13.10 -8.79
C SER A 119 -0.69 14.23 -9.82
N ASN A 120 0.42 14.38 -10.53
CA ASN A 120 0.56 15.37 -11.59
C ASN A 120 -0.04 14.92 -12.91
N ASP A 121 -0.09 13.61 -13.17
CA ASP A 121 -0.58 13.02 -14.42
C ASP A 121 -2.12 13.09 -14.53
N HIS A 122 -2.87 12.54 -13.55
CA HIS A 122 -4.34 12.50 -13.57
C HIS A 122 -4.95 12.59 -12.15
N PRO A 123 -6.26 12.91 -12.01
CA PRO A 123 -6.92 12.98 -10.72
C PRO A 123 -6.98 11.60 -10.03
N VAL A 124 -6.44 11.54 -8.81
CA VAL A 124 -6.35 10.33 -7.98
C VAL A 124 -6.76 10.65 -6.54
N VAL A 125 -7.35 9.67 -5.85
CA VAL A 125 -7.58 9.73 -4.39
C VAL A 125 -6.44 9.00 -3.68
N PHE A 126 -5.73 9.70 -2.79
CA PHE A 126 -4.70 9.12 -1.94
C PHE A 126 -5.27 8.84 -0.55
N ILE A 127 -5.08 7.62 -0.06
CA ILE A 127 -5.41 7.19 1.31
C ILE A 127 -4.09 6.95 2.04
N LEU A 128 -3.79 7.81 3.00
CA LEU A 128 -2.52 7.80 3.74
C LEU A 128 -2.77 7.48 5.20
N PHE A 129 -1.93 6.63 5.79
CA PHE A 129 -1.88 6.50 7.25
C PHE A 129 -1.20 7.73 7.88
N ASP A 130 -1.70 8.16 9.04
CA ASP A 130 -1.21 9.32 9.79
C ASP A 130 0.32 9.35 10.00
N SER A 131 0.94 8.18 10.20
CA SER A 131 2.39 8.03 10.39
C SER A 131 3.24 8.50 9.22
N ILE A 132 2.72 8.43 7.99
CA ILE A 132 3.44 8.74 6.75
C ILE A 132 2.88 9.95 6.00
N ASP A 133 1.67 10.40 6.38
CA ASP A 133 0.96 11.52 5.75
C ASP A 133 1.83 12.77 5.60
N SER A 134 2.47 13.20 6.69
CA SER A 134 3.28 14.43 6.70
C SER A 134 4.49 14.43 5.76
N SER A 135 5.01 13.24 5.41
CA SER A 135 6.11 13.09 4.45
C SER A 135 5.55 13.12 3.02
N LEU A 136 4.58 12.26 2.72
CA LEU A 136 4.07 12.06 1.37
C LEU A 136 3.20 13.20 0.86
N ARG A 137 2.36 13.77 1.73
CA ARG A 137 1.37 14.77 1.35
C ARG A 137 1.98 16.01 0.71
N LYS A 138 3.20 16.37 1.11
CA LYS A 138 3.97 17.51 0.53
C LYS A 138 4.30 17.32 -0.94
N SER A 139 4.38 16.07 -1.40
CA SER A 139 4.69 15.71 -2.79
C SER A 139 3.43 15.48 -3.63
N ILE A 140 2.24 15.50 -3.03
CA ILE A 140 0.98 15.26 -3.75
C ILE A 140 0.41 16.58 -4.26
N ASN A 141 0.08 16.63 -5.54
CA ASN A 141 -0.63 17.75 -6.15
C ASN A 141 -2.11 17.76 -5.75
N GLU A 142 -2.42 18.35 -4.59
CA GLU A 142 -3.79 18.48 -4.06
C GLU A 142 -4.68 19.49 -4.84
N SER A 143 -4.15 20.18 -5.86
CA SER A 143 -4.99 20.96 -6.78
C SER A 143 -5.75 20.08 -7.77
N LYS A 144 -5.23 18.87 -8.05
CA LYS A 144 -5.83 17.87 -8.94
C LYS A 144 -6.36 16.65 -8.19
N CYS A 145 -5.73 16.29 -7.09
CA CYS A 145 -5.97 15.06 -6.35
C CYS A 145 -6.62 15.34 -4.98
N SER A 146 -7.20 14.30 -4.39
CA SER A 146 -7.73 14.37 -3.02
C SER A 146 -6.90 13.48 -2.08
N VAL A 147 -6.64 13.94 -0.86
CA VAL A 147 -5.93 13.17 0.17
C VAL A 147 -6.86 12.92 1.34
N VAL A 148 -6.98 11.66 1.74
CA VAL A 148 -7.71 11.20 2.92
C VAL A 148 -6.71 10.58 3.88
N THR A 149 -6.53 11.21 5.04
CA THR A 149 -5.68 10.68 6.11
C THR A 149 -6.52 9.80 7.04
N ILE A 150 -6.02 8.61 7.35
CA ILE A 150 -6.65 7.68 8.29
C ILE A 150 -5.70 7.34 9.43
N PRO A 151 -6.19 7.13 10.67
CA PRO A 151 -5.36 6.63 11.75
C PRO A 151 -4.77 5.28 11.37
N HIS A 152 -3.52 5.01 11.74
CA HIS A 152 -2.98 3.68 11.58
C HIS A 152 -3.83 2.64 12.36
N PRO A 153 -4.30 1.54 11.73
CA PRO A 153 -5.14 0.53 12.37
C PRO A 153 -4.44 -0.33 13.43
#